data_AF-A0A7S4NQ52-F1
#
_entry.id   AF-A0A7S4NQ52-F1
#
_cell.length_a   1.000
_cell.length_b   1.000
_cell.length_c   1.000
_cell.angle_alpha   90.00
_cell.angle_beta   90.00
_cell.angle_gamma   90.00
#
_symmetry.space_group_name_H-M   'P 1'
#
loop_
_entity.id
_entity.type
_entity.pdbx_description
1 polymer ?
#
loop_
_entity_poly.entity_id
_entity_poly.type
_entity_poly.pdbx_seq_one_letter_code
_entity_poly.pdbx_strand_id
1 'polypeptide(L)'
;RHYSGLVMRTEMKSRQALQEAAGVLNPDFNITDSDTQCEEINQWTFDWALSSAGERSATRFNQLGQRLLFGLDVVVSEEYSWINSPMTYTSTTLDQEEVILINSTAWAVSTSFEPANSAGVHYCKVLSPAWAMEWIYVDSLRLNDSLQSQVS
;
A
#
# COMPACT_ATOMS: atom_id res chain seq x y z
N ARG A 1 -0.86 6.75 16.57
CA ARG A 1 -2.30 6.93 16.31
C ARG A 1 -2.82 5.66 15.65
N HIS A 2 -3.79 4.96 16.23
CA HIS A 2 -4.49 3.83 15.59
C HIS A 2 -5.80 4.37 15.03
N TYR A 3 -5.87 4.60 13.72
CA TYR A 3 -7.14 4.83 13.03
C TYR A 3 -7.47 3.59 12.20
N SER A 4 -8.64 3.03 12.47
CA SER A 4 -9.23 1.90 11.72
C SER A 4 -9.41 2.19 10.22
N GLY A 5 -9.34 3.46 9.79
CA GLY A 5 -9.49 3.90 8.40
C GLY A 5 -8.20 4.14 7.62
N LEU A 6 -7.02 3.85 8.20
CA LEU A 6 -5.71 4.03 7.55
C LEU A 6 -5.44 2.98 6.46
N VAL A 7 -5.78 1.73 6.80
CA VAL A 7 -5.38 0.54 6.05
C VAL A 7 -6.59 -0.35 5.86
N MET A 8 -6.81 -0.79 4.63
CA MET A 8 -7.81 -1.79 4.31
C MET A 8 -7.15 -3.17 4.24
N ARG A 9 -7.79 -4.16 4.86
CA ARG A 9 -7.44 -5.57 4.72
C ARG A 9 -8.21 -6.10 3.52
N THR A 10 -7.50 -6.44 2.46
CA THR A 10 -8.12 -6.83 1.19
C THR A 10 -7.75 -8.24 0.82
N GLU A 11 -8.76 -8.98 0.37
CA GLU A 11 -8.64 -10.32 -0.19
C GLU A 11 -9.00 -10.24 -1.67
N MET A 12 -8.09 -10.67 -2.53
CA MET A 12 -8.22 -10.62 -3.98
C MET A 12 -7.92 -11.98 -4.57
N LYS A 13 -8.35 -12.23 -5.80
CA LYS A 13 -7.88 -13.41 -6.53
C LYS A 13 -6.43 -13.23 -6.93
N SER A 14 -5.62 -14.28 -6.74
CA SER A 14 -4.24 -14.32 -7.19
C SER A 14 -4.17 -14.14 -8.71
N ARG A 15 -3.07 -13.59 -9.21
CA ARG A 15 -2.88 -13.44 -10.66
C ARG A 15 -2.83 -14.81 -11.33
N GLN A 16 -2.29 -15.82 -10.66
CA GLN A 16 -2.36 -17.22 -11.08
C GLN A 16 -3.81 -17.64 -11.35
N ALA A 17 -4.72 -17.43 -10.38
CA ALA A 17 -6.12 -17.79 -10.52
C ALA A 17 -6.82 -17.02 -11.65
N LEU A 18 -6.49 -15.73 -11.81
CA LEU A 18 -7.01 -14.92 -12.92
C LEU A 18 -6.51 -15.40 -14.28
N GLN A 19 -5.24 -15.79 -14.38
CA GLN A 19 -4.64 -16.33 -15.61
C GLN A 19 -5.22 -17.69 -15.99
N GLU A 20 -5.39 -18.60 -15.03
CA GLU A 20 -6.07 -19.89 -15.24
C GLU A 20 -7.51 -19.67 -15.74
N ALA A 21 -8.25 -18.76 -15.10
CA ALA A 21 -9.60 -18.40 -15.52
C ALA A 21 -9.65 -17.78 -16.92
N ALA A 22 -8.58 -17.10 -17.34
CA ALA A 22 -8.41 -16.55 -18.69
C ALA A 22 -7.93 -17.59 -19.72
N GLY A 23 -7.70 -18.84 -19.33
CA GLY A 23 -7.28 -19.93 -20.22
C GLY A 23 -5.76 -20.07 -20.40
N VAL A 24 -4.94 -19.39 -19.59
CA VAL A 24 -3.49 -19.61 -19.57
C VAL A 24 -3.21 -20.99 -18.98
N LEU A 25 -2.41 -21.79 -19.69
CA LEU A 25 -2.06 -23.14 -19.24
C LEU A 25 -0.91 -23.07 -18.23
N ASN A 26 -1.13 -23.62 -17.03
CA ASN A 26 -0.11 -23.78 -15.97
C ASN A 26 0.69 -22.50 -15.65
N PRO A 27 0.03 -21.37 -15.29
CA PRO A 27 0.75 -20.18 -14.86
C PRO A 27 1.58 -20.46 -13.60
N ASP A 28 2.85 -20.04 -13.61
CA ASP A 28 3.77 -20.21 -12.49
C ASP A 28 3.48 -19.18 -11.39
N PHE A 29 3.01 -19.67 -10.25
CA PHE A 29 2.67 -18.86 -9.09
C PHE A 29 3.82 -17.93 -8.64
N ASN A 30 5.08 -18.40 -8.68
CA ASN A 30 6.22 -17.59 -8.25
C ASN A 30 6.50 -16.42 -9.19
N ILE A 31 6.02 -16.50 -10.44
CA ILE A 31 6.14 -15.44 -11.44
C ILE A 31 4.92 -14.54 -11.39
N THR A 32 3.72 -15.13 -11.36
CA THR A 32 2.47 -14.35 -11.40
C THR A 32 2.24 -13.59 -10.11
N ASP A 33 2.59 -14.19 -8.99
CA ASP A 33 2.25 -13.72 -7.66
C ASP A 33 3.48 -13.43 -6.76
N SER A 34 4.57 -12.94 -7.35
CA SER A 34 5.79 -12.52 -6.63
C SER A 34 5.58 -11.35 -5.64
N ASP A 35 6.66 -11.02 -4.91
CA ASP A 35 6.67 -10.25 -3.65
C ASP A 35 6.32 -8.74 -3.71
N THR A 36 5.73 -8.19 -4.78
CA THR A 36 5.61 -6.71 -4.97
C THR A 36 4.27 -6.23 -5.53
N GLN A 37 3.16 -6.82 -5.10
CA GLN A 37 1.84 -6.53 -5.70
C GLN A 37 1.04 -5.56 -4.85
N CYS A 38 1.17 -5.63 -3.53
CA CYS A 38 0.48 -4.71 -2.64
C CYS A 38 1.14 -3.33 -2.67
N GLU A 39 2.47 -3.27 -2.84
CA GLU A 39 3.22 -2.05 -3.17
C GLU A 39 2.60 -1.31 -4.37
N GLU A 40 2.44 -1.99 -5.51
CA GLU A 40 1.89 -1.40 -6.74
C GLU A 40 0.48 -0.83 -6.49
N ILE A 41 -0.37 -1.57 -5.79
CA ILE A 41 -1.73 -1.12 -5.45
C ILE A 41 -1.71 0.13 -4.58
N ASN A 42 -0.78 0.22 -3.63
CA ASN A 42 -0.64 1.41 -2.80
C ASN A 42 -0.14 2.62 -3.58
N GLN A 43 0.83 2.42 -4.47
CA GLN A 43 1.30 3.46 -5.38
C GLN A 43 0.13 3.98 -6.22
N TRP A 44 -0.66 3.09 -6.85
CA TRP A 44 -1.84 3.50 -7.62
C TRP A 44 -2.90 4.19 -6.77
N THR A 45 -3.10 3.75 -5.53
CA THR A 45 -4.03 4.41 -4.60
C THR A 45 -3.60 5.84 -4.31
N PHE A 46 -2.30 6.05 -4.09
CA PHE A 46 -1.75 7.37 -3.85
C PHE A 46 -1.78 8.26 -5.10
N ASP A 47 -1.41 7.72 -6.26
CA ASP A 47 -1.46 8.44 -7.54
C ASP A 47 -2.89 8.86 -7.88
N TRP A 48 -3.86 7.96 -7.65
CA TRP A 48 -5.28 8.28 -7.78
C TRP A 48 -5.67 9.43 -6.85
N ALA A 49 -5.27 9.39 -5.57
CA ALA A 49 -5.57 10.44 -4.61
C ALA A 49 -4.94 11.78 -5.01
N LEU A 50 -3.68 11.77 -5.46
CA LEU A 50 -2.97 12.98 -5.92
C LEU A 50 -3.63 13.58 -7.17
N SER A 51 -4.03 12.75 -8.13
CA SER A 51 -4.74 13.20 -9.33
C SER A 51 -6.17 13.69 -9.04
N SER A 52 -6.79 13.19 -7.97
CA SER A 52 -8.14 13.57 -7.54
C SER A 52 -8.15 14.78 -6.60
N ALA A 53 -6.99 15.18 -6.08
CA ALA A 53 -6.87 16.35 -5.23
C ALA A 53 -7.08 17.64 -6.03
N GLY A 54 -7.68 18.64 -5.40
CA GLY A 54 -7.80 19.97 -6.01
C GLY A 54 -6.42 20.57 -6.29
N GLU A 55 -6.27 21.31 -7.39
CA GLU A 55 -4.99 21.87 -7.88
C GLU A 55 -4.19 22.59 -6.79
N ARG A 56 -4.88 23.39 -5.96
CA ARG A 56 -4.25 24.11 -4.84
C ARG A 56 -3.67 23.15 -3.78
N SER A 57 -4.39 22.09 -3.44
CA SER A 57 -3.94 21.09 -2.47
C SER A 57 -2.77 20.28 -3.02
N ALA A 58 -2.86 19.82 -4.28
CA ALA A 58 -1.80 19.07 -4.93
C ALA A 58 -0.51 19.91 -5.06
N THR A 59 -0.63 21.18 -5.45
CA THR A 59 0.52 22.10 -5.53
C THR A 59 1.18 22.29 -4.16
N ARG A 60 0.37 22.53 -3.11
CA ARG A 60 0.89 22.69 -1.75
C ARG A 60 1.58 21.41 -1.25
N PHE A 61 0.99 20.25 -1.51
CA PHE A 61 1.58 18.96 -1.17
C PHE A 61 2.93 18.77 -1.86
N ASN A 62 3.03 19.04 -3.17
CA ASN A 62 4.28 18.87 -3.92
C ASN A 62 5.38 19.83 -3.46
N GLN A 63 5.04 20.98 -2.89
CA GLN A 63 6.01 21.97 -2.43
C GLN A 63 6.45 21.75 -0.98
N LEU A 64 5.54 21.33 -0.10
CA LEU A 64 5.75 21.36 1.35
C LEU A 64 5.45 20.03 2.03
N GLY A 65 4.77 19.10 1.35
CA GLY A 65 4.32 17.86 1.92
C GLY A 65 5.45 16.84 2.10
N GLN A 66 5.43 16.12 3.22
CA GLN A 66 6.24 14.92 3.39
C GLN A 66 5.83 13.85 2.38
N ARG A 67 6.78 13.41 1.56
CA ARG A 67 6.56 12.41 0.52
C ARG A 67 6.40 11.02 1.12
N LEU A 68 5.61 10.20 0.43
CA LEU A 68 5.51 8.76 0.66
C LEU A 68 6.37 8.01 -0.37
N LEU A 69 7.01 6.93 0.08
CA LEU A 69 7.62 5.91 -0.77
C LEU A 69 6.93 4.58 -0.49
N PHE A 70 6.72 3.80 -1.54
CA PHE A 70 6.17 2.45 -1.45
C PHE A 70 7.31 1.48 -1.70
N GLY A 71 7.58 0.63 -0.72
CA GLY A 71 8.61 -0.39 -0.81
C GLY A 71 8.03 -1.79 -0.91
N LEU A 72 8.93 -2.76 -1.17
CA LEU A 72 8.60 -4.18 -1.32
C LEU A 72 7.68 -4.70 -0.21
N ASP A 73 6.85 -5.68 -0.55
CA ASP A 73 5.92 -6.26 0.40
C ASP A 73 6.66 -7.07 1.48
N VAL A 74 6.14 -7.01 2.71
CA VAL A 74 6.52 -7.90 3.80
C VAL A 74 5.70 -9.17 3.66
N VAL A 75 6.26 -10.16 2.97
CA VAL A 75 5.62 -11.45 2.74
C VAL A 75 5.67 -12.30 4.02
N VAL A 76 4.50 -12.74 4.48
CA VAL A 76 4.36 -13.70 5.59
C VAL A 76 3.94 -15.07 5.06
N SER A 77 4.10 -16.12 5.87
CA SER A 77 3.87 -17.50 5.43
C SER A 77 2.45 -18.04 5.62
N GLU A 78 1.60 -17.33 6.36
CA GLU A 78 0.27 -17.82 6.75
C GLU A 78 -0.74 -16.69 7.00
N GLU A 79 -2.03 -17.01 6.88
CA GLU A 79 -3.14 -16.08 7.07
C GLU A 79 -3.11 -15.39 8.44
N TYR A 80 -2.89 -16.18 9.50
CA TYR A 80 -2.91 -15.66 10.87
C TYR A 80 -1.82 -14.62 11.08
N SER A 81 -0.62 -14.87 10.56
CA SER A 81 0.47 -13.90 10.56
C SER A 81 0.10 -12.65 9.77
N TRP A 82 -0.58 -12.76 8.62
CA TRP A 82 -1.04 -11.60 7.85
C TRP A 82 -2.13 -10.80 8.58
N ILE A 83 -3.07 -11.46 9.25
CA ILE A 83 -4.13 -10.80 10.03
C ILE A 83 -3.52 -9.91 11.13
N ASN A 84 -2.49 -10.41 11.80
CA ASN A 84 -1.88 -9.77 12.97
C ASN A 84 -0.68 -8.86 12.64
N SER A 85 -0.13 -8.95 11.44
CA SER A 85 0.99 -8.10 11.01
C SER A 85 0.46 -6.79 10.40
N PRO A 86 0.83 -5.63 10.97
CA PRO A 86 0.42 -4.33 10.43
C PRO A 86 1.23 -3.99 9.17
N MET A 87 0.72 -3.05 8.38
CA MET A 87 1.55 -2.33 7.41
C MET A 87 2.55 -1.43 8.17
N THR A 88 3.78 -1.33 7.68
CA THR A 88 4.82 -0.53 8.36
C THR A 88 4.92 0.86 7.76
N TYR A 89 5.32 1.82 8.59
CA TYR A 89 5.55 3.21 8.23
C TYR A 89 6.84 3.63 8.90
N THR A 90 7.90 3.85 8.12
CA THR A 90 9.23 4.19 8.65
C THR A 90 9.73 5.48 8.05
N SER A 91 10.18 6.42 8.88
CA SER A 91 10.90 7.60 8.39
C SER A 91 12.25 7.17 7.82
N THR A 92 12.54 7.63 6.62
CA THR A 92 13.84 7.46 5.94
C THR A 92 14.22 8.76 5.23
N THR A 93 15.39 8.80 4.61
CA THR A 93 15.86 9.96 3.85
C THR A 93 16.03 9.59 2.39
N LEU A 94 15.42 10.36 1.50
CA LEU A 94 15.63 10.29 0.05
C LEU A 94 15.98 11.70 -0.43
N ASP A 95 17.08 11.85 -1.18
CA ASP A 95 17.52 13.14 -1.74
C ASP A 95 17.62 14.28 -0.70
N GLN A 96 18.08 13.97 0.51
CA GLN A 96 18.19 14.88 1.66
C GLN A 96 16.85 15.33 2.28
N GLU A 97 15.73 14.76 1.83
CA GLU A 97 14.40 15.00 2.40
C GLU A 97 13.96 13.83 3.29
N GLU A 98 13.30 14.12 4.41
CA GLU A 98 12.64 13.08 5.21
C GLU A 98 11.37 12.60 4.48
N VAL A 99 11.28 11.30 4.25
CA VAL A 99 10.14 10.64 3.58
C VAL A 99 9.64 9.48 4.43
N ILE A 100 8.38 9.10 4.24
CA ILE A 100 7.81 7.91 4.90
C ILE A 100 7.83 6.74 3.92
N LEU A 101 8.60 5.70 4.25
CA LEU A 101 8.57 4.42 3.56
C LEU A 101 7.45 3.54 4.12
N ILE A 102 6.59 3.09 3.23
CA ILE A 102 5.45 2.20 3.50
C ILE A 102 5.75 0.84 2.89
N ASN A 103 5.70 -0.22 3.70
CA ASN A 103 5.76 -1.60 3.22
C ASN A 103 4.49 -2.35 3.60
N SER A 104 3.84 -2.93 2.60
CA SER A 104 2.60 -3.69 2.78
C SER A 104 2.88 -5.10 3.27
N THR A 105 2.14 -5.55 4.28
CA THR A 105 2.13 -6.98 4.62
C THR A 105 1.29 -7.73 3.59
N ALA A 106 1.89 -8.76 2.99
CA ALA A 106 1.26 -9.58 1.97
C ALA A 106 1.29 -11.06 2.35
N TRP A 107 0.29 -11.80 1.90
CA TRP A 107 0.30 -13.26 1.87
C TRP A 107 -0.43 -13.71 0.62
N ALA A 108 0.15 -14.60 -0.16
CA ALA A 108 -0.48 -15.13 -1.34
C ALA A 108 -0.35 -16.65 -1.34
N VAL A 109 -1.37 -17.33 -1.87
CA VAL A 109 -1.39 -18.78 -1.97
C VAL A 109 -1.79 -19.23 -3.37
N SER A 110 -1.16 -20.31 -3.81
CA SER A 110 -1.41 -20.89 -5.13
C SER A 110 -2.83 -21.46 -5.27
N THR A 111 -3.24 -21.70 -6.51
CA THR A 111 -4.51 -22.35 -6.87
C THR A 111 -4.58 -23.82 -6.41
N SER A 112 -3.43 -24.43 -6.10
CA SER A 112 -3.33 -25.77 -5.51
C SER A 112 -3.20 -25.79 -3.97
N PHE A 113 -3.37 -24.64 -3.31
CA PHE A 113 -3.25 -24.55 -1.85
C PHE A 113 -4.39 -25.27 -1.13
N GLU A 114 -4.06 -25.92 -0.01
CA GLU A 114 -5.03 -26.51 0.91
C GLU A 114 -5.05 -25.72 2.22
N PRO A 115 -6.24 -25.30 2.73
CA PRO A 115 -7.57 -25.73 2.30
C PRO A 115 -8.12 -24.99 1.06
N ALA A 116 -8.87 -25.71 0.23
CA ALA A 116 -9.41 -25.23 -1.05
C ALA A 116 -10.24 -23.93 -1.00
N ASN A 117 -10.82 -23.57 0.16
CA ASN A 117 -11.57 -22.32 0.32
C ASN A 117 -10.67 -21.06 0.27
N SER A 118 -9.38 -21.22 0.56
CA SER A 118 -8.39 -20.14 0.50
C SER A 118 -7.50 -20.22 -0.75
N ALA A 119 -7.70 -21.23 -1.61
CA ALA A 119 -6.88 -21.43 -2.81
C ALA A 119 -6.99 -20.26 -3.80
N GLY A 120 -5.84 -19.85 -4.34
CA GLY A 120 -5.74 -18.77 -5.33
C GLY A 120 -6.15 -17.41 -4.79
N VAL A 121 -5.83 -17.11 -3.54
CA VAL A 121 -6.11 -15.82 -2.90
C VAL A 121 -4.80 -15.05 -2.66
N HIS A 122 -4.86 -13.74 -2.88
CA HIS A 122 -3.82 -12.78 -2.55
C HIS A 122 -4.38 -11.80 -1.51
N TYR A 123 -3.71 -11.75 -0.36
CA TYR A 123 -4.05 -10.91 0.78
C TYR A 123 -3.12 -9.71 0.84
N CYS A 124 -3.68 -8.50 0.73
CA CYS A 124 -2.93 -7.25 0.81
C CYS A 124 -3.43 -6.36 1.95
N LYS A 125 -2.50 -5.78 2.71
CA LYS A 125 -2.76 -4.54 3.45
C LYS A 125 -2.57 -3.37 2.49
N VAL A 126 -3.62 -2.64 2.18
CA VAL A 126 -3.54 -1.51 1.24
C VAL A 126 -3.97 -0.22 1.91
N LEU A 127 -3.46 0.90 1.38
CA LEU A 127 -3.89 2.23 1.80
C LEU A 127 -5.38 2.42 1.53
N SER A 128 -6.06 3.05 2.48
CA SER A 128 -7.37 3.61 2.22
C SER A 128 -7.22 4.82 1.28
N PRO A 129 -8.03 4.93 0.21
CA PRO A 129 -8.06 6.14 -0.62
C PRO A 129 -8.36 7.40 0.20
N ALA A 130 -9.19 7.29 1.25
CA ALA A 130 -9.49 8.40 2.15
C ALA A 130 -8.26 8.86 2.94
N TRP A 131 -7.42 7.92 3.37
CA TRP A 131 -6.18 8.27 4.06
C TRP A 131 -5.16 8.89 3.11
N ALA A 132 -5.01 8.36 1.89
CA ALA A 132 -4.13 8.96 0.89
C ALA A 132 -4.54 10.43 0.61
N MET A 133 -5.84 10.69 0.51
CA MET A 133 -6.38 12.06 0.42
C MET A 133 -6.07 12.89 1.68
N GLU A 134 -6.29 12.37 2.88
CA GLU A 134 -5.96 13.07 4.13
C GLU A 134 -4.46 13.42 4.21
N TRP A 135 -3.60 12.51 3.77
CA TRP A 135 -2.15 12.74 3.71
C TRP A 135 -1.83 13.96 2.85
N ILE A 136 -2.34 13.99 1.62
CA ILE A 136 -2.14 15.10 0.67
C ILE A 136 -2.70 16.42 1.21
N TYR A 137 -3.86 16.39 1.87
CA TYR A 137 -4.54 17.62 2.29
C TYR A 137 -4.01 18.19 3.61
N VAL A 138 -3.57 17.35 4.53
CA VAL A 138 -3.35 17.75 5.93
C VAL A 138 -2.11 17.09 6.54
N ASP A 139 -2.06 15.77 6.56
CA ASP A 139 -1.14 15.06 7.46
C ASP A 139 0.33 15.22 7.05
N SER A 140 0.62 15.25 5.75
CA SER A 140 1.98 15.45 5.22
C SER A 140 2.56 16.83 5.52
N LEU A 141 1.71 17.80 5.85
CA LEU A 141 2.09 19.21 6.02
C LEU A 141 2.49 19.54 7.45
N ARG A 142 2.32 18.63 8.41
CA ARG A 142 2.53 18.95 9.83
C ARG A 142 3.96 19.40 10.16
N LEU A 143 4.96 18.86 9.47
CA LEU A 143 6.36 19.19 9.69
C LEU A 143 6.73 20.57 9.14
N ASN A 144 6.11 20.98 8.04
CA ASN A 144 6.57 22.12 7.23
C ASN A 144 5.58 23.30 7.15
N ASP A 145 4.28 23.07 7.34
CA ASP A 145 3.22 24.08 7.18
C ASP A 145 2.14 23.97 8.29
N SER A 146 2.55 23.58 9.51
CA SER A 146 1.68 23.68 10.69
C SER A 146 1.84 25.03 11.37
N LEU A 147 0.86 25.42 12.20
CA LEU A 147 0.97 26.61 13.04
C LEU A 147 2.21 26.58 13.94
N GLN A 148 2.72 25.40 14.27
CA GLN A 148 3.93 25.25 15.07
C GLN A 148 5.21 25.48 14.25
N SER A 149 5.23 25.11 12.97
CA SER A 149 6.38 25.32 12.08
C SER A 149 6.46 26.76 11.53
N GLN A 150 5.38 27.53 11.61
CA GLN A 150 5.33 28.92 11.15
C GLN A 150 5.80 29.96 12.20
N VAL A 151 6.06 29.53 13.44
CA VAL A 151 6.43 30.41 14.57
C VAL A 151 7.93 30.33 14.91
N SER A 152 8.69 29.54 14.16
CA SER A 152 10.16 29.38 14.28
C SER A 152 10.92 30.29 13.33
#